data_AF-A0A454D2Q4-F1
#
_entry.id   AF-A0A454D2Q4-F1
#
_cell.length_a   1.000
_cell.length_b   1.000
_cell.length_c   1.000
_cell.angle_alpha   90.00
_cell.angle_beta   90.00
_cell.angle_gamma   90.00
#
_symmetry.space_group_name_H-M   'P 1'
#
loop_
_entity.id
_entity.type
_entity.pdbx_description
1 polymer ?
#
loop_
_entity_poly.entity_id
_entity_poly.type
_entity_poly.pdbx_seq_one_letter_code
_entity_poly.pdbx_strand_id
1 'polypeptide(L)'
;RLKDVEEFKIDVHEIKNVSISKVGSNSVGITADNITLLIRFKFESGPDSAIKLATSYATPKAENKIAQDNARSLQQFNDALSVTHKPEGGKANSNAIGKCSEAIFYAQLLKVNPNVIQLDNHAFIEMFAKYSPDITATEFEGIRATSVGAVDGLSAFLKEKHGDFKIDSIELVPDAYLDNRLNTADIELVLRVGDKYVTEPISLKAIAKATNTINCKNPGIGQILGNTYFDLRQEELNGTLEVLKETFINDDAGRSRTLECLSGNIGKQLANAVESEPQKLIKGTKALLGSALVVVVYYADNKYAVLEHDFSITKVQVQRDTPSLIQNTLSWSHGGDQVRLRVKFSGGQSHGWTSIKLACAYTFAKERIRSNV
;
A
#
# COMPACT_ATOMS: atom_id res chain seq x y z
N ARG A 1 24.09 5.88 -62.17
CA ARG A 1 24.16 4.58 -61.47
C ARG A 1 24.31 4.88 -59.99
N LEU A 2 23.23 4.77 -59.22
CA LEU A 2 23.29 4.87 -57.76
C LEU A 2 24.11 3.68 -57.26
N LYS A 3 25.13 3.97 -56.44
CA LYS A 3 25.96 2.96 -55.77
C LYS A 3 25.07 2.10 -54.88
N ASP A 4 25.43 0.83 -54.81
CA ASP A 4 24.78 -0.26 -54.10
C ASP A 4 24.04 0.20 -52.83
N VAL A 5 22.71 0.12 -52.87
CA VAL A 5 21.88 0.26 -51.68
C VAL A 5 22.06 -1.05 -50.91
N GLU A 6 22.74 -0.99 -49.76
CA GLU A 6 22.79 -2.12 -48.84
C GLU A 6 21.37 -2.44 -48.39
N GLU A 7 20.85 -3.56 -48.88
CA GLU A 7 19.52 -4.05 -48.52
C GLU A 7 19.60 -4.60 -47.10
N PHE A 8 18.90 -3.94 -46.16
CA PHE A 8 18.86 -4.36 -44.77
C PHE A 8 18.08 -5.67 -44.64
N LYS A 9 18.81 -6.79 -44.67
CA LYS A 9 18.27 -8.14 -44.48
C LYS A 9 18.41 -8.52 -43.01
N ILE A 10 17.32 -8.43 -42.27
CA ILE A 10 17.25 -9.02 -40.93
C ILE A 10 16.81 -10.47 -41.08
N ASP A 11 17.62 -11.39 -40.54
CA ASP A 11 17.21 -12.76 -40.31
C ASP A 11 16.30 -12.78 -39.08
N VAL A 12 14.99 -12.78 -39.30
CA VAL A 12 13.99 -12.85 -38.22
C VAL A 12 13.79 -14.31 -37.88
N HIS A 13 14.58 -14.79 -36.92
CA HIS A 13 14.38 -16.12 -36.36
C HIS A 13 13.03 -16.22 -35.64
N GLU A 14 12.50 -17.45 -35.56
CA GLU A 14 11.28 -17.72 -34.79
C GLU A 14 11.50 -17.36 -33.32
N ILE A 15 10.79 -16.33 -32.86
CA ILE A 15 10.85 -15.87 -31.48
C ILE A 15 10.07 -16.86 -30.63
N LYS A 16 10.75 -17.53 -29.69
CA LYS A 16 10.12 -18.58 -28.88
C LYS A 16 9.53 -18.02 -27.60
N ASN A 17 10.20 -17.04 -27.00
CA ASN A 17 9.79 -16.46 -25.73
C ASN A 17 9.74 -14.94 -25.85
N VAL A 18 8.54 -14.38 -25.61
CA VAL A 18 8.36 -12.94 -25.45
C VAL A 18 7.90 -12.65 -24.04
N SER A 19 8.56 -11.70 -23.37
CA SER A 19 8.13 -11.21 -22.07
C SER A 19 8.19 -9.69 -21.98
N ILE A 20 7.35 -9.12 -21.13
CA ILE A 20 7.34 -7.68 -20.83
C ILE A 20 7.64 -7.53 -19.35
N SER A 21 8.64 -6.72 -19.01
CA SER A 21 9.02 -6.46 -17.63
C SER A 21 9.24 -4.97 -17.41
N LYS A 22 9.10 -4.52 -16.15
CA LYS A 22 9.58 -3.22 -15.74
C LYS A 22 11.10 -3.31 -15.52
N VAL A 23 11.86 -2.35 -16.06
CA VAL A 23 13.33 -2.33 -15.94
C VAL A 23 13.77 -1.01 -15.32
N GLY A 24 14.20 -1.09 -14.06
CA GLY A 24 14.38 0.08 -13.21
C GLY A 24 13.06 0.82 -12.96
N SER A 25 13.13 2.09 -12.57
CA SER A 25 11.95 2.88 -12.25
C SER A 25 11.16 3.37 -13.48
N ASN A 26 11.83 3.60 -14.61
CA ASN A 26 11.29 4.41 -15.71
C ASN A 26 11.29 3.74 -17.09
N SER A 27 11.59 2.44 -17.20
CA SER A 27 11.65 1.76 -18.49
C SER A 27 10.78 0.51 -18.52
N VAL A 28 10.20 0.22 -19.69
CA VAL A 28 9.55 -1.05 -20.03
C VAL A 28 10.52 -1.85 -20.89
N GLY A 29 10.83 -3.06 -20.46
CA GLY A 29 11.59 -4.03 -21.23
C GLY A 29 10.67 -4.98 -21.98
N ILE A 30 10.88 -5.14 -23.28
CA ILE A 30 10.28 -6.20 -24.10
C ILE A 30 11.40 -7.17 -24.45
N THR A 31 11.40 -8.35 -23.82
CA THR A 31 12.41 -9.38 -24.06
C THR A 31 11.91 -10.35 -25.10
N ALA A 32 12.70 -10.55 -26.16
CA ALA A 32 12.56 -11.62 -27.13
C ALA A 32 13.80 -12.51 -27.01
N ASP A 33 13.61 -13.73 -26.52
CA ASP A 33 14.67 -14.72 -26.22
C ASP A 33 15.81 -14.17 -25.35
N ASN A 34 16.91 -13.70 -25.96
CA ASN A 34 18.09 -13.20 -25.27
C ASN A 34 18.34 -11.69 -25.45
N ILE A 35 17.37 -10.96 -26.02
CA ILE A 35 17.46 -9.51 -26.23
C ILE A 35 16.25 -8.84 -25.58
N THR A 36 16.51 -7.86 -24.72
CA THR A 36 15.51 -6.97 -24.14
C THR A 36 15.59 -5.60 -24.79
N LEU A 37 14.54 -5.21 -25.51
CA LEU A 37 14.32 -3.84 -25.94
C LEU A 37 13.79 -3.03 -24.75
N LEU A 38 14.55 -2.06 -24.31
CA LEU A 38 14.16 -1.11 -23.26
C LEU A 38 13.56 0.13 -23.91
N ILE A 39 12.37 0.51 -23.44
CA ILE A 39 11.59 1.64 -23.90
C ILE A 39 11.34 2.56 -22.70
N ARG A 40 11.70 3.83 -22.82
CA ARG A 40 11.38 4.85 -21.79
C ARG A 40 11.04 6.20 -22.40
N PHE A 41 10.15 6.94 -21.77
CA PHE A 41 9.94 8.34 -22.09
C PHE A 41 11.01 9.19 -21.41
N LYS A 42 11.60 10.13 -22.13
CA LYS A 42 12.52 11.12 -21.55
C LYS A 42 12.41 12.45 -22.28
N PHE A 43 12.70 13.52 -21.58
CA PHE A 43 12.92 14.82 -22.17
C PHE A 43 14.12 14.79 -23.14
N GLU A 44 14.05 15.58 -24.21
CA GLU A 44 15.15 15.65 -25.17
C GLU A 44 16.41 16.29 -24.59
N SER A 45 16.23 17.39 -23.87
CA SER A 45 17.31 18.22 -23.31
C SER A 45 17.02 18.74 -21.89
N GLY A 46 15.75 18.84 -21.49
CA GLY A 46 15.34 19.31 -20.15
C GLY A 46 13.82 19.33 -19.94
N PRO A 47 13.32 19.69 -18.75
CA PRO A 47 11.90 19.58 -18.40
C PRO A 47 10.95 20.34 -19.34
N ASP A 48 11.41 21.42 -19.95
CA ASP A 48 10.63 22.25 -20.88
C ASP A 48 10.71 21.77 -22.35
N SER A 49 11.42 20.68 -22.62
CA SER A 49 11.62 20.14 -23.97
C SER A 49 10.57 19.08 -24.34
N ALA A 50 10.53 18.71 -25.63
CA ALA A 50 9.67 17.65 -26.09
C ALA A 50 9.99 16.32 -25.38
N ILE A 51 8.94 15.52 -25.15
CA ILE A 51 9.08 14.15 -24.63
C ILE A 51 9.37 13.24 -25.83
N LYS A 52 10.48 12.51 -25.78
CA LYS A 52 10.81 11.48 -26.76
C LYS A 52 10.72 10.08 -26.17
N LEU A 53 10.42 9.12 -27.05
CA LEU A 53 10.58 7.70 -26.76
C LEU A 53 12.05 7.31 -26.98
N ALA A 54 12.76 7.00 -25.91
CA ALA A 54 14.12 6.49 -25.98
C ALA A 54 14.11 4.96 -25.96
N THR A 55 14.78 4.37 -26.95
CA THR A 55 14.99 2.93 -27.03
C THR A 55 16.45 2.58 -26.80
N SER A 56 16.70 1.48 -26.12
CA SER A 56 18.02 0.84 -26.00
C SER A 56 17.83 -0.67 -25.93
N TYR A 57 18.88 -1.45 -26.13
CA TYR A 57 18.81 -2.90 -25.96
C TYR A 57 19.73 -3.35 -24.83
N ALA A 58 19.35 -4.44 -24.17
CA ALA A 58 20.15 -5.13 -23.17
C ALA A 58 19.99 -6.64 -23.34
N THR A 59 20.93 -7.42 -22.83
CA THR A 59 20.75 -8.86 -22.68
C THR A 59 20.14 -9.15 -21.30
N PRO A 60 19.15 -10.04 -21.15
CA PRO A 60 18.63 -10.45 -19.86
C PRO A 60 19.76 -10.91 -18.93
N LYS A 61 19.69 -10.54 -17.66
CA LYS A 61 20.62 -11.10 -16.67
C LYS A 61 20.33 -12.59 -16.53
N ALA A 62 21.37 -13.41 -16.63
CA ALA A 62 21.27 -14.83 -16.30
C ALA A 62 20.78 -15.01 -14.85
N GLU A 63 19.94 -16.02 -14.59
CA GLU A 63 19.37 -16.25 -13.25
C GLU A 63 20.45 -16.35 -12.16
N ASN A 64 21.58 -17.01 -12.45
CA ASN A 64 22.72 -17.11 -11.53
C ASN A 64 23.27 -15.73 -11.12
N LYS A 65 23.24 -14.74 -12.02
CA LYS A 65 23.70 -13.38 -11.72
C LYS A 65 22.67 -12.64 -10.84
N ILE A 66 21.38 -12.87 -11.05
CA ILE A 66 20.31 -12.32 -10.22
C ILE A 66 20.44 -12.85 -8.78
N ALA A 67 20.62 -14.16 -8.61
CA ALA A 67 20.84 -14.77 -7.30
C ALA A 67 22.07 -14.20 -6.58
N GLN A 68 23.18 -13.98 -7.29
CA GLN A 68 24.39 -13.37 -6.73
C GLN A 68 24.17 -11.91 -6.31
N ASP A 69 23.49 -11.11 -7.14
CA ASP A 69 23.16 -9.71 -6.83
C ASP A 69 22.24 -9.62 -5.60
N ASN A 70 21.25 -10.53 -5.50
CA ASN A 70 20.35 -10.63 -4.34
C ASN A 70 21.10 -11.06 -3.07
N ALA A 71 21.98 -12.06 -3.16
CA ALA A 71 22.81 -12.48 -2.03
C ALA A 71 23.71 -11.34 -1.51
N ARG A 72 24.28 -10.53 -2.41
CA ARG A 72 25.07 -9.35 -2.04
C ARG A 72 24.21 -8.30 -1.33
N SER A 73 23.01 -8.03 -1.85
CA SER A 73 22.07 -7.06 -1.25
C SER A 73 21.65 -7.51 0.15
N LEU A 74 21.37 -8.79 0.34
CA LEU A 74 21.07 -9.38 1.65
C LEU A 74 22.27 -9.31 2.61
N GLN A 75 23.50 -9.48 2.12
CA GLN A 75 24.68 -9.30 2.95
C GLN A 75 24.81 -7.85 3.42
N GLN A 76 24.65 -6.88 2.52
CA GLN A 76 24.69 -5.45 2.88
C GLN A 76 23.58 -5.08 3.87
N PHE A 77 22.38 -5.66 3.71
CA PHE A 77 21.30 -5.51 4.68
C PHE A 77 21.69 -6.07 6.06
N ASN A 78 22.29 -7.26 6.10
CA ASN A 78 22.78 -7.87 7.34
C ASN A 78 23.87 -7.02 8.01
N ASP A 79 24.76 -6.41 7.22
CA ASP A 79 25.78 -5.50 7.75
C ASP A 79 25.12 -4.25 8.36
N ALA A 80 24.04 -3.73 7.76
CA ALA A 80 23.25 -2.63 8.32
C ALA A 80 22.50 -3.00 9.61
N LEU A 81 22.28 -4.29 9.90
CA LEU A 81 21.75 -4.75 11.19
C LEU A 81 22.72 -4.52 12.35
N SER A 82 24.02 -4.37 12.07
CA SER A 82 25.03 -4.14 13.11
C SER A 82 25.00 -2.73 13.72
N VAL A 83 24.12 -1.85 13.23
CA VAL A 83 23.92 -0.49 13.75
C VAL A 83 23.25 -0.52 15.12
N THR A 84 23.59 0.46 15.97
CA THR A 84 23.07 0.55 17.34
C THR A 84 21.57 0.86 17.36
N HIS A 85 20.80 -0.05 17.95
CA HIS A 85 19.38 0.16 18.25
C HIS A 85 19.17 1.14 19.40
N LYS A 86 17.98 1.72 19.45
CA LYS A 86 17.54 2.54 20.58
C LYS A 86 17.53 1.72 21.88
N PRO A 87 17.92 2.30 23.04
CA PRO A 87 17.78 1.65 24.33
C PRO A 87 16.33 1.25 24.65
N GLU A 88 16.17 0.14 25.37
CA GLU A 88 14.87 -0.34 25.83
C GLU A 88 14.16 0.67 26.75
N GLY A 89 12.82 0.65 26.75
CA GLY A 89 11.99 1.51 27.59
C GLY A 89 11.72 2.91 27.03
N GLY A 90 12.32 3.29 25.90
CA GLY A 90 11.96 4.53 25.21
C GLY A 90 10.60 4.47 24.51
N LYS A 91 9.99 5.64 24.23
CA LYS A 91 8.72 5.73 23.51
C LYS A 91 8.84 5.12 22.10
N ALA A 92 7.94 4.19 21.75
CA ALA A 92 7.89 3.58 20.43
C ALA A 92 7.70 4.62 19.31
N ASN A 93 8.50 4.51 18.25
CA ASN A 93 8.35 5.32 17.04
C ASN A 93 7.61 4.49 15.98
N SER A 94 6.29 4.62 15.92
CA SER A 94 5.44 3.83 15.01
C SER A 94 5.83 3.95 13.53
N ASN A 95 6.36 5.11 13.11
CA ASN A 95 6.80 5.29 11.74
C ASN A 95 8.09 4.50 11.45
N ALA A 96 9.07 4.57 12.37
CA ALA A 96 10.31 3.81 12.26
C ALA A 96 10.04 2.30 12.27
N ILE A 97 9.15 1.83 13.16
CA ILE A 97 8.70 0.43 13.22
C ILE A 97 8.10 -0.01 11.88
N GLY A 98 7.21 0.81 11.29
CA GLY A 98 6.62 0.55 9.98
C GLY A 98 7.68 0.41 8.88
N LYS A 99 8.59 1.38 8.77
CA LYS A 99 9.64 1.40 7.75
C LYS A 99 10.66 0.28 7.90
N CYS A 100 11.05 -0.05 9.13
CA CYS A 100 11.89 -1.23 9.39
C CYS A 100 11.15 -2.53 9.03
N SER A 101 9.85 -2.63 9.33
CA SER A 101 9.04 -3.78 8.93
C SER A 101 8.92 -3.94 7.42
N GLU A 102 8.81 -2.84 6.66
CA GLU A 102 8.83 -2.86 5.19
C GLU A 102 10.13 -3.46 4.67
N ALA A 103 11.28 -2.94 5.14
CA ALA A 103 12.59 -3.40 4.70
C ALA A 103 12.90 -4.86 5.10
N ILE A 104 12.53 -5.26 6.31
CA ILE A 104 12.72 -6.65 6.79
C ILE A 104 11.84 -7.62 5.99
N PHE A 105 10.59 -7.25 5.71
CA PHE A 105 9.69 -8.07 4.89
C PHE A 105 10.22 -8.23 3.46
N TYR A 106 10.72 -7.15 2.87
CA TYR A 106 11.38 -7.15 1.55
C TYR A 106 12.59 -8.11 1.55
N ALA A 107 13.48 -7.99 2.52
CA ALA A 107 14.64 -8.88 2.66
C ALA A 107 14.22 -10.36 2.80
N GLN A 108 13.17 -10.65 3.56
CA GLN A 108 12.65 -12.01 3.71
C GLN A 108 12.07 -12.55 2.39
N LEU A 109 11.40 -11.72 1.58
CA LEU A 109 10.95 -12.11 0.25
C LEU A 109 12.12 -12.49 -0.68
N LEU A 110 13.20 -11.70 -0.67
CA LEU A 110 14.42 -12.02 -1.45
C LEU A 110 15.05 -13.35 -1.02
N LYS A 111 15.07 -13.61 0.29
CA LYS A 111 15.65 -14.83 0.86
C LYS A 111 14.91 -16.09 0.38
N VAL A 112 13.58 -16.01 0.30
CA VAL A 112 12.73 -17.13 -0.18
C VAL A 112 12.72 -17.22 -1.70
N ASN A 113 12.92 -16.10 -2.41
CA ASN A 113 12.87 -16.01 -3.86
C ASN A 113 14.21 -15.49 -4.43
N PRO A 114 15.27 -16.30 -4.45
CA PRO A 114 16.62 -15.83 -4.80
C PRO A 114 16.75 -15.31 -6.22
N ASN A 115 15.85 -15.69 -7.13
CA ASN A 115 15.90 -15.30 -8.56
C ASN A 115 14.97 -14.12 -8.90
N VAL A 116 14.39 -13.44 -7.92
CA VAL A 116 13.54 -12.26 -8.17
C VAL A 116 14.39 -11.06 -8.60
N ILE A 117 13.91 -10.30 -9.58
CA ILE A 117 14.59 -9.07 -10.02
C ILE A 117 14.22 -7.94 -9.05
N GLN A 118 15.22 -7.35 -8.41
CA GLN A 118 15.04 -6.11 -7.67
C GLN A 118 15.05 -4.93 -8.65
N LEU A 119 14.00 -4.09 -8.63
CA LEU A 119 13.97 -2.87 -9.46
C LEU A 119 14.87 -1.76 -8.89
N ASP A 120 15.01 -1.73 -7.56
CA ASP A 120 16.02 -0.96 -6.82
C ASP A 120 16.57 -1.85 -5.71
N ASN A 121 17.87 -2.16 -5.77
CA ASN A 121 18.54 -3.07 -4.84
C ASN A 121 19.15 -2.37 -3.61
N HIS A 122 19.04 -1.04 -3.52
CA HIS A 122 19.56 -0.26 -2.39
C HIS A 122 18.45 0.32 -1.51
N ALA A 123 17.27 0.61 -2.07
CA ALA A 123 16.17 1.29 -1.38
C ALA A 123 15.81 0.69 -0.01
N PHE A 124 15.66 -0.63 0.08
CA PHE A 124 15.28 -1.27 1.35
C PHE A 124 16.41 -1.23 2.40
N ILE A 125 17.67 -1.26 1.96
CA ILE A 125 18.85 -1.18 2.83
C ILE A 125 18.96 0.23 3.41
N GLU A 126 18.85 1.25 2.56
CA GLU A 126 18.91 2.66 2.97
C GLU A 126 17.74 3.02 3.89
N MET A 127 16.53 2.54 3.58
CA MET A 127 15.37 2.71 4.44
C MET A 127 15.62 2.11 5.82
N PHE A 128 16.12 0.87 5.88
CA PHE A 128 16.41 0.23 7.16
C PHE A 128 17.46 1.01 7.95
N ALA A 129 18.61 1.35 7.33
CA ALA A 129 19.68 2.08 7.99
C ALA A 129 19.23 3.45 8.54
N LYS A 130 18.29 4.11 7.86
CA LYS A 130 17.73 5.40 8.29
C LYS A 130 16.84 5.30 9.52
N TYR A 131 16.03 4.25 9.63
CA TYR A 131 15.00 4.12 10.67
C TYR A 131 15.36 3.15 11.81
N SER A 132 16.30 2.23 11.60
CA SER A 132 16.71 1.25 12.60
C SER A 132 17.27 1.83 13.92
N PRO A 133 17.90 3.04 13.95
CA PRO A 133 18.32 3.64 15.21
C PRO A 133 17.16 4.07 16.13
N ASP A 134 15.93 4.17 15.60
CA ASP A 134 14.74 4.63 16.34
C ASP A 134 13.88 3.50 16.91
N ILE A 135 14.22 2.24 16.65
CA ILE A 135 13.53 1.05 17.16
C ILE A 135 14.40 0.31 18.18
N THR A 136 13.78 -0.44 19.09
CA THR A 136 14.51 -1.27 20.06
C THR A 136 14.92 -2.60 19.45
N ALA A 137 15.90 -3.28 20.08
CA ALA A 137 16.30 -4.63 19.66
C ALA A 137 15.14 -5.63 19.78
N THR A 138 14.30 -5.49 20.82
CA THR A 138 13.10 -6.33 20.99
C THR A 138 12.09 -6.14 19.86
N GLU A 139 11.85 -4.88 19.45
CA GLU A 139 10.97 -4.58 18.31
C GLU A 139 11.52 -5.16 17.02
N PHE A 140 12.83 -4.99 16.77
CA PHE A 140 13.52 -5.53 15.61
C PHE A 140 13.38 -7.06 15.52
N GLU A 141 13.73 -7.78 16.59
CA GLU A 141 13.66 -9.24 16.61
C GLU A 141 12.23 -9.76 16.46
N GLY A 142 11.26 -9.09 17.10
CA GLY A 142 9.84 -9.42 16.95
C GLY A 142 9.37 -9.28 15.50
N ILE A 143 9.74 -8.18 14.83
CA ILE A 143 9.41 -7.97 13.40
C ILE A 143 10.08 -9.04 12.55
N ARG A 144 11.39 -9.26 12.73
CA ARG A 144 12.19 -10.24 11.98
C ARG A 144 11.62 -11.65 12.08
N ALA A 145 11.32 -12.10 13.29
CA ALA A 145 10.72 -13.41 13.52
C ALA A 145 9.32 -13.51 12.89
N THR A 146 8.51 -12.47 13.03
CA THR A 146 7.13 -12.47 12.52
C THR A 146 7.09 -12.45 10.99
N SER A 147 7.99 -11.71 10.34
CA SER A 147 8.06 -11.56 8.88
C SER A 147 8.27 -12.88 8.13
N VAL A 148 8.89 -13.89 8.75
CA VAL A 148 9.08 -15.22 8.14
C VAL A 148 7.72 -15.83 7.77
N GLY A 149 6.86 -16.08 8.77
CA GLY A 149 5.54 -16.67 8.51
C GLY A 149 4.59 -15.73 7.78
N ALA A 150 4.77 -14.40 7.89
CA ALA A 150 4.01 -13.45 7.08
C ALA A 150 4.31 -13.58 5.57
N VAL A 151 5.57 -13.81 5.19
CA VAL A 151 5.97 -14.07 3.79
C VAL A 151 5.43 -15.42 3.30
N ASP A 152 5.46 -16.45 4.14
CA ASP A 152 4.86 -17.75 3.81
C ASP A 152 3.35 -17.64 3.62
N GLY A 153 2.69 -16.90 4.52
CA GLY A 153 1.26 -16.60 4.45
C GLY A 153 0.88 -15.83 3.19
N LEU A 154 1.68 -14.84 2.80
CA LEU A 154 1.51 -14.11 1.54
C LEU A 154 1.67 -15.04 0.34
N SER A 155 2.71 -15.88 0.33
CA SER A 155 2.98 -16.81 -0.76
C SER A 155 1.84 -17.82 -0.94
N ALA A 156 1.30 -18.34 0.16
CA ALA A 156 0.14 -19.22 0.16
C ALA A 156 -1.12 -18.51 -0.36
N PHE A 157 -1.36 -17.26 0.08
CA PHE A 157 -2.48 -16.45 -0.39
C PHE A 157 -2.40 -16.18 -1.90
N LEU A 158 -1.23 -15.78 -2.40
CA LEU A 158 -1.02 -15.54 -3.83
C LEU A 158 -1.19 -16.82 -4.65
N LYS A 159 -0.80 -17.97 -4.12
CA LYS A 159 -1.00 -19.28 -4.76
C LYS A 159 -2.46 -19.65 -4.85
N GLU A 160 -3.23 -19.38 -3.79
CA GLU A 160 -4.69 -19.57 -3.79
C GLU A 160 -5.37 -18.65 -4.82
N LYS A 161 -4.94 -17.39 -4.90
CA LYS A 161 -5.53 -16.38 -5.79
C LYS A 161 -5.22 -16.61 -7.28
N HIS A 162 -3.96 -16.94 -7.60
CA HIS A 162 -3.46 -16.96 -8.99
C HIS A 162 -3.11 -18.35 -9.50
N GLY A 163 -3.12 -19.38 -8.65
CA GLY A 163 -2.58 -20.69 -8.98
C GLY A 163 -1.05 -20.69 -8.99
N ASP A 164 -0.43 -21.36 -9.95
CA ASP A 164 1.02 -21.39 -10.07
C ASP A 164 1.56 -20.07 -10.65
N PHE A 165 2.50 -19.46 -9.93
CA PHE A 165 3.11 -18.19 -10.32
C PHE A 165 4.61 -18.18 -10.01
N LYS A 166 5.34 -17.26 -10.66
CA LYS A 166 6.72 -16.87 -10.29
C LYS A 166 6.72 -15.38 -9.97
N ILE A 167 7.40 -14.96 -8.90
CA ILE A 167 7.69 -13.55 -8.68
C ILE A 167 8.80 -13.15 -9.66
N ASP A 168 8.47 -12.30 -10.62
CA ASP A 168 9.40 -11.82 -11.65
C ASP A 168 10.25 -10.67 -11.10
N SER A 169 9.60 -9.67 -10.52
CA SER A 169 10.28 -8.54 -9.90
C SER A 169 9.59 -8.06 -8.62
N ILE A 170 10.38 -7.35 -7.82
CA ILE A 170 9.98 -6.71 -6.57
C ILE A 170 10.51 -5.27 -6.54
N GLU A 171 9.69 -4.37 -6.03
CA GLU A 171 10.04 -2.96 -5.83
C GLU A 171 9.47 -2.47 -4.52
N LEU A 172 10.27 -1.67 -3.82
CA LEU A 172 9.79 -0.88 -2.70
C LEU A 172 9.25 0.43 -3.26
N VAL A 173 7.98 0.73 -3.00
CA VAL A 173 7.26 1.90 -3.54
C VAL A 173 6.88 2.84 -2.40
N PRO A 174 7.87 3.50 -1.77
CA PRO A 174 7.61 4.32 -0.60
C PRO A 174 6.73 5.49 -1.02
N ASP A 175 5.74 5.80 -0.19
CA ASP A 175 4.89 6.96 -0.37
C ASP A 175 4.09 6.99 -1.69
N ALA A 176 3.74 5.82 -2.26
CA ALA A 176 2.88 5.72 -3.45
C ALA A 176 1.54 6.47 -3.33
N TYR A 177 1.10 6.75 -2.10
CA TYR A 177 -0.09 7.57 -1.82
C TYR A 177 0.05 9.05 -2.21
N LEU A 178 1.27 9.57 -2.40
CA LEU A 178 1.52 10.94 -2.83
C LEU A 178 1.05 11.15 -4.26
N ASP A 179 1.34 10.19 -5.15
CA ASP A 179 0.92 10.22 -6.55
C ASP A 179 -0.55 9.80 -6.71
N ASN A 180 -0.96 8.74 -6.01
CA ASN A 180 -2.33 8.27 -6.01
C ASN A 180 -2.82 8.03 -4.58
N ARG A 181 -3.68 8.93 -4.09
CA ARG A 181 -4.26 8.85 -2.73
C ARG A 181 -5.01 7.57 -2.41
N LEU A 182 -5.33 6.71 -3.38
CA LEU A 182 -5.92 5.38 -3.17
C LEU A 182 -4.89 4.23 -3.19
N ASN A 183 -3.70 4.45 -3.77
CA ASN A 183 -2.59 3.51 -3.67
C ASN A 183 -1.98 3.53 -2.25
N THR A 184 -2.00 2.39 -1.56
CA THR A 184 -1.39 2.17 -0.23
C THR A 184 -0.20 1.22 -0.31
N ALA A 185 0.26 0.87 -1.52
CA ALA A 185 1.38 -0.04 -1.68
C ALA A 185 2.62 0.53 -1.00
N ASP A 186 3.29 -0.33 -0.24
CA ASP A 186 4.63 -0.15 0.28
C ASP A 186 5.61 -1.02 -0.53
N ILE A 187 5.13 -2.15 -1.06
CA ILE A 187 5.84 -3.06 -1.98
C ILE A 187 4.94 -3.36 -3.18
N GLU A 188 5.53 -3.43 -4.37
CA GLU A 188 4.89 -3.99 -5.56
C GLU A 188 5.60 -5.28 -5.98
N LEU A 189 4.82 -6.33 -6.18
CA LEU A 189 5.28 -7.57 -6.81
C LEU A 189 4.75 -7.65 -8.23
N VAL A 190 5.63 -7.97 -9.17
CA VAL A 190 5.22 -8.38 -10.50
C VAL A 190 5.28 -9.89 -10.56
N LEU A 191 4.12 -10.51 -10.76
CA LEU A 191 3.96 -11.95 -10.87
C LEU A 191 3.86 -12.36 -12.34
N ARG A 192 4.45 -13.50 -12.67
CA ARG A 192 4.23 -14.21 -13.93
C ARG A 192 3.31 -15.40 -13.67
N VAL A 193 2.11 -15.36 -14.23
CA VAL A 193 1.05 -16.37 -14.10
C VAL A 193 0.79 -16.93 -15.50
N GLY A 194 1.38 -18.09 -15.80
CA GLY A 194 1.49 -18.58 -17.18
C GLY A 194 2.26 -17.57 -18.06
N ASP A 195 1.61 -17.07 -19.10
CA ASP A 195 2.14 -16.08 -20.05
C ASP A 195 1.72 -14.64 -19.73
N LYS A 196 1.06 -14.42 -18.59
CA LYS A 196 0.56 -13.11 -18.18
C LYS A 196 1.36 -12.52 -17.03
N TYR A 197 1.50 -11.20 -17.08
CA TYR A 197 2.05 -10.41 -15.99
C TYR A 197 0.92 -9.79 -15.17
N VAL A 198 1.02 -9.94 -13.85
CA VAL A 198 0.05 -9.39 -12.88
C VAL A 198 0.83 -8.61 -11.83
N THR A 199 0.43 -7.37 -11.58
CA THR A 199 1.00 -6.55 -10.50
C THR A 199 0.16 -6.71 -9.25
N GLU A 200 0.81 -7.07 -8.15
CA GLU A 200 0.22 -7.16 -6.82
C GLU A 200 0.78 -6.05 -5.92
N PRO A 201 0.00 -4.97 -5.69
CA PRO A 201 0.35 -3.96 -4.71
C PRO A 201 0.11 -4.49 -3.29
N ILE A 202 1.12 -4.34 -2.43
CA ILE A 202 1.11 -4.83 -1.05
C ILE A 202 1.32 -3.66 -0.10
N SER A 203 0.36 -3.45 0.80
CA SER A 203 0.51 -2.55 1.96
C SER A 203 0.95 -3.35 3.19
N LEU A 204 1.94 -2.84 3.90
CA LEU A 204 2.49 -3.47 5.10
C LEU A 204 2.07 -2.70 6.35
N LYS A 205 1.67 -3.43 7.39
CA LYS A 205 1.33 -2.84 8.70
C LYS A 205 2.03 -3.59 9.80
N ALA A 206 2.87 -2.88 10.55
CA ALA A 206 3.46 -3.38 11.78
C ALA A 206 2.65 -2.93 12.99
N ILE A 207 2.18 -3.87 13.80
CA ILE A 207 1.37 -3.61 15.00
C ILE A 207 1.95 -4.44 16.14
N ALA A 208 2.07 -3.89 17.35
CA ALA A 208 2.67 -4.63 18.45
C ALA A 208 1.90 -5.92 18.77
N LYS A 209 0.63 -5.77 19.16
CA LYS A 209 -0.22 -6.87 19.62
C LYS A 209 -1.28 -7.22 18.60
N ALA A 210 -1.60 -8.50 18.51
CA ALA A 210 -2.63 -9.04 17.66
C ALA A 210 -3.98 -8.41 18.00
N THR A 211 -4.53 -7.70 17.03
CA THR A 211 -5.87 -7.13 17.07
C THR A 211 -6.49 -7.34 15.71
N ASN A 212 -7.78 -7.65 15.66
CA ASN A 212 -8.49 -7.76 14.39
C ASN A 212 -8.95 -6.40 13.87
N THR A 213 -8.45 -5.29 14.42
CA THR A 213 -8.74 -3.93 13.96
C THR A 213 -7.46 -3.24 13.51
N ILE A 214 -7.46 -2.74 12.27
CA ILE A 214 -6.35 -2.00 11.68
C ILE A 214 -6.80 -0.62 11.21
N ASN A 215 -5.88 0.34 11.24
CA ASN A 215 -6.15 1.66 10.67
C ASN A 215 -6.08 1.60 9.14
N CYS A 216 -7.10 2.15 8.49
CA CYS A 216 -7.17 2.34 7.05
C CYS A 216 -6.84 3.80 6.68
N LYS A 217 -7.07 4.17 5.42
CA LYS A 217 -6.87 5.55 4.97
C LYS A 217 -7.74 6.52 5.76
N ASN A 218 -7.17 7.69 6.06
CA ASN A 218 -7.81 8.74 6.85
C ASN A 218 -8.17 9.94 5.96
N PRO A 219 -9.27 9.89 5.19
CA PRO A 219 -9.65 10.98 4.31
C PRO A 219 -9.93 12.28 5.07
N GLY A 220 -9.66 13.40 4.40
CA GLY A 220 -10.16 14.69 4.85
C GLY A 220 -11.69 14.73 4.74
N ILE A 221 -12.34 15.43 5.67
CA ILE A 221 -13.80 15.54 5.70
C ILE A 221 -14.36 16.17 4.41
N GLY A 222 -13.59 17.06 3.76
CA GLY A 222 -13.96 17.70 2.50
C GLY A 222 -13.86 16.80 1.26
N GLN A 223 -13.42 15.56 1.42
CA GLN A 223 -13.26 14.60 0.32
C GLN A 223 -14.07 13.32 0.51
N ILE A 224 -14.51 13.02 1.75
CA ILE A 224 -15.15 11.73 2.03
C ILE A 224 -16.46 11.55 1.28
N LEU A 225 -17.27 12.59 1.13
CA LEU A 225 -18.50 12.51 0.35
C LEU A 225 -18.26 12.89 -1.12
N GLY A 226 -17.04 13.24 -1.51
CA GLY A 226 -16.67 13.54 -2.88
C GLY A 226 -16.50 12.29 -3.74
N ASN A 227 -16.24 12.52 -5.02
CA ASN A 227 -16.18 11.50 -6.07
C ASN A 227 -15.15 10.37 -5.86
N THR A 228 -14.11 10.61 -5.05
CA THR A 228 -13.06 9.64 -4.76
C THR A 228 -13.57 8.50 -3.87
N TYR A 229 -14.52 8.81 -3.00
CA TYR A 229 -15.07 7.88 -2.01
C TYR A 229 -16.55 7.64 -2.33
N PHE A 230 -17.45 8.28 -1.59
CA PHE A 230 -18.88 7.98 -1.67
C PHE A 230 -19.62 8.72 -2.79
N ASP A 231 -19.09 9.81 -3.36
CA ASP A 231 -19.76 10.56 -4.44
C ASP A 231 -21.20 11.00 -4.08
N LEU A 232 -21.40 11.44 -2.84
CA LEU A 232 -22.66 11.91 -2.28
C LEU A 232 -22.68 13.46 -2.24
N ARG A 233 -23.54 14.04 -1.39
CA ARG A 233 -23.76 15.50 -1.34
C ARG A 233 -22.66 16.20 -0.54
N GLN A 234 -21.47 16.31 -1.14
CA GLN A 234 -20.32 16.99 -0.54
C GLN A 234 -20.59 18.48 -0.27
N GLU A 235 -21.39 19.15 -1.11
CA GLU A 235 -21.77 20.56 -0.92
C GLU A 235 -22.55 20.78 0.38
N GLU A 236 -23.48 19.88 0.72
CA GLU A 236 -24.26 19.94 1.97
C GLU A 236 -23.36 19.79 3.21
N LEU A 237 -22.36 18.91 3.12
CA LEU A 237 -21.37 18.73 4.18
C LEU A 237 -20.45 19.95 4.31
N ASN A 238 -20.06 20.57 3.18
CA ASN A 238 -19.24 21.78 3.19
C ASN A 238 -19.99 22.95 3.83
N GLY A 239 -21.27 23.18 3.48
CA GLY A 239 -22.09 24.22 4.11
C GLY A 239 -22.28 23.99 5.62
N THR A 240 -22.45 22.73 6.05
CA THR A 240 -22.48 22.37 7.48
C THR A 240 -21.16 22.72 8.17
N LEU A 241 -20.03 22.49 7.51
CA LEU A 241 -18.70 22.75 8.07
C LEU A 241 -18.41 24.25 8.22
N GLU A 242 -18.87 25.09 7.29
CA GLU A 242 -18.72 26.55 7.37
C GLU A 242 -19.47 27.13 8.58
N VAL A 243 -20.74 26.76 8.75
CA VAL A 243 -21.56 27.19 9.90
C VAL A 243 -20.94 26.76 11.23
N LEU A 244 -20.44 25.52 11.30
CA LEU A 244 -19.81 25.00 12.51
C LEU A 244 -18.47 25.67 12.81
N LYS A 245 -17.73 26.09 11.78
CA LYS A 245 -16.46 26.84 11.94
C LYS A 245 -16.71 28.21 12.54
N GLU A 246 -17.71 28.93 12.04
CA GLU A 246 -18.10 30.24 12.58
C GLU A 246 -18.60 30.12 14.03
N THR A 247 -19.38 29.09 14.32
CA THR A 247 -19.88 28.84 15.68
C THR A 247 -18.74 28.48 16.64
N PHE A 248 -17.77 27.66 16.20
CA PHE A 248 -16.63 27.23 17.03
C PHE A 248 -15.69 28.38 17.39
N ILE A 249 -15.51 29.37 16.52
CA ILE A 249 -14.66 30.55 16.81
C ILE A 249 -15.29 31.43 17.90
N ASN A 250 -16.61 31.39 18.04
CA ASN A 250 -17.38 32.28 18.92
C ASN A 250 -17.84 31.63 20.23
N ASP A 251 -17.65 30.31 20.43
CA ASP A 251 -18.06 29.55 21.63
C ASP A 251 -17.10 28.38 21.94
N ASP A 252 -16.43 28.44 23.10
CA ASP A 252 -15.42 27.48 23.58
C ASP A 252 -16.00 26.07 23.88
N ALA A 253 -17.33 25.94 24.02
CA ALA A 253 -18.01 24.66 24.28
C ALA A 253 -18.12 23.75 23.02
N GLY A 254 -17.75 24.25 21.84
CA GLY A 254 -18.22 23.74 20.55
C GLY A 254 -17.61 22.43 20.03
N ARG A 255 -16.50 21.91 20.58
CA ARG A 255 -15.75 20.83 19.90
C ARG A 255 -16.51 19.51 19.75
N SER A 256 -17.03 18.95 20.84
CA SER A 256 -17.75 17.68 20.79
C SER A 256 -19.00 17.83 19.92
N ARG A 257 -19.74 18.93 20.10
CA ARG A 257 -20.92 19.26 19.30
C ARG A 257 -20.61 19.40 17.81
N THR A 258 -19.48 20.02 17.43
CA THR A 258 -19.03 20.10 16.03
C THR A 258 -18.78 18.71 15.46
N LEU A 259 -18.04 17.86 16.17
CA LEU A 259 -17.73 16.50 15.70
C LEU A 259 -19.00 15.63 15.60
N GLU A 260 -19.92 15.76 16.55
CA GLU A 260 -21.21 15.05 16.57
C GLU A 260 -22.11 15.52 15.43
N CYS A 261 -22.20 16.82 15.18
CA CYS A 261 -22.99 17.38 14.09
C CYS A 261 -22.46 16.93 12.72
N LEU A 262 -21.15 16.99 12.51
CA LEU A 262 -20.52 16.50 11.27
C LEU A 262 -20.70 14.99 11.10
N SER A 263 -20.47 14.22 12.16
CA SER A 263 -20.69 12.77 12.16
C SER A 263 -22.14 12.42 11.86
N GLY A 264 -23.09 13.14 12.45
CA GLY A 264 -24.52 12.96 12.22
C GLY A 264 -24.94 13.28 10.79
N ASN A 265 -24.41 14.36 10.19
CA ASN A 265 -24.65 14.69 8.79
C ASN A 265 -24.15 13.56 7.86
N ILE A 266 -22.90 13.13 8.05
CA ILE A 266 -22.30 12.03 7.29
C ILE A 266 -23.12 10.75 7.47
N GLY A 267 -23.46 10.39 8.70
CA GLY A 267 -24.25 9.21 9.03
C GLY A 267 -25.61 9.21 8.35
N LYS A 268 -26.29 10.36 8.29
CA LYS A 268 -27.57 10.53 7.59
C LYS A 268 -27.42 10.32 6.08
N GLN A 269 -26.41 10.93 5.46
CA GLN A 269 -26.17 10.77 4.02
C GLN A 269 -25.83 9.32 3.67
N LEU A 270 -24.96 8.68 4.45
CA LEU A 270 -24.59 7.27 4.27
C LEU A 270 -25.82 6.36 4.43
N ALA A 271 -26.65 6.57 5.46
CA ALA A 271 -27.85 5.77 5.69
C ALA A 271 -28.87 5.92 4.54
N ASN A 272 -29.09 7.14 4.03
CA ASN A 272 -29.98 7.36 2.88
C ASN A 272 -29.46 6.66 1.61
N ALA A 273 -28.14 6.61 1.43
CA ALA A 273 -27.51 5.97 0.28
C ALA A 273 -27.65 4.43 0.30
N VAL A 274 -28.03 3.82 1.43
CA VAL A 274 -28.25 2.36 1.53
C VAL A 274 -29.32 1.90 0.55
N GLU A 275 -30.39 2.67 0.41
CA GLU A 275 -31.53 2.34 -0.46
C GLU A 275 -31.45 3.08 -1.80
N SER A 276 -31.08 4.36 -1.77
CA SER A 276 -31.12 5.22 -2.96
C SER A 276 -29.92 5.05 -3.89
N GLU A 277 -28.72 4.80 -3.36
CA GLU A 277 -27.47 4.80 -4.13
C GLU A 277 -26.46 3.72 -3.64
N PRO A 278 -26.83 2.44 -3.53
CA PRO A 278 -26.01 1.42 -2.88
C PRO A 278 -24.63 1.20 -3.53
N GLN A 279 -24.52 1.41 -4.85
CA GLN A 279 -23.23 1.28 -5.55
C GLN A 279 -22.21 2.34 -5.11
N LYS A 280 -22.67 3.53 -4.75
CA LYS A 280 -21.83 4.61 -4.22
C LYS A 280 -21.29 4.28 -2.83
N LEU A 281 -22.09 3.63 -1.98
CA LEU A 281 -21.63 3.10 -0.69
C LEU A 281 -20.57 2.00 -0.85
N ILE A 282 -20.79 1.06 -1.76
CA ILE A 282 -19.82 -0.02 -2.03
C ILE A 282 -18.50 0.58 -2.52
N LYS A 283 -18.57 1.49 -3.51
CA LYS A 283 -17.40 2.21 -4.05
C LYS A 283 -16.64 2.94 -2.94
N GLY A 284 -17.32 3.74 -2.13
CA GLY A 284 -16.66 4.50 -1.07
C GLY A 284 -16.08 3.62 0.03
N THR A 285 -16.74 2.51 0.37
CA THR A 285 -16.21 1.51 1.32
C THR A 285 -14.94 0.86 0.80
N LYS A 286 -14.90 0.45 -0.48
CA LYS A 286 -13.69 -0.05 -1.14
C LYS A 286 -12.57 0.99 -1.15
N ALA A 287 -12.89 2.23 -1.52
CA ALA A 287 -11.92 3.33 -1.53
C ALA A 287 -11.30 3.62 -0.15
N LEU A 288 -12.05 3.42 0.94
CA LEU A 288 -11.54 3.57 2.31
C LEU A 288 -10.52 2.49 2.69
N LEU A 289 -10.76 1.25 2.24
CA LEU A 289 -9.88 0.12 2.50
C LEU A 289 -8.63 0.18 1.62
N GLY A 290 -8.75 0.72 0.41
CA GLY A 290 -7.70 0.74 -0.60
C GLY A 290 -7.68 -0.55 -1.41
N SER A 291 -6.99 -0.52 -2.55
CA SER A 291 -6.92 -1.63 -3.51
C SER A 291 -5.75 -2.58 -3.28
N ALA A 292 -4.85 -2.26 -2.34
CA ALA A 292 -3.68 -3.08 -2.07
C ALA A 292 -4.04 -4.28 -1.18
N LEU A 293 -3.39 -5.41 -1.43
CA LEU A 293 -3.33 -6.52 -0.48
C LEU A 293 -2.65 -6.04 0.80
N VAL A 294 -3.21 -6.30 1.97
CA VAL A 294 -2.64 -5.86 3.24
C VAL A 294 -2.00 -7.04 3.96
N VAL A 295 -0.72 -6.92 4.29
CA VAL A 295 -0.04 -7.85 5.19
C VAL A 295 0.20 -7.15 6.53
N VAL A 296 -0.31 -7.75 7.60
CA VAL A 296 -0.16 -7.24 8.97
C VAL A 296 0.82 -8.13 9.74
N VAL A 297 1.83 -7.51 10.34
CA VAL A 297 2.86 -8.14 11.18
C VAL A 297 2.59 -7.75 12.63
N TYR A 298 2.14 -8.70 13.44
CA TYR A 298 1.91 -8.53 14.89
C TYR A 298 3.17 -8.91 15.68
N TYR A 299 4.12 -7.98 15.75
CA TYR A 299 5.52 -8.29 16.07
C TYR A 299 5.78 -8.71 17.53
N ALA A 300 4.92 -8.35 18.49
CA ALA A 300 5.08 -8.80 19.88
C ALA A 300 4.41 -10.17 20.13
N ASP A 301 3.46 -10.56 19.29
CA ASP A 301 2.68 -11.79 19.46
C ASP A 301 3.09 -12.90 18.48
N ASN A 302 4.07 -12.63 17.60
CA ASN A 302 4.54 -13.54 16.54
C ASN A 302 3.39 -14.08 15.66
N LYS A 303 2.50 -13.16 15.25
CA LYS A 303 1.30 -13.44 14.45
C LYS A 303 1.26 -12.55 13.22
N TYR A 304 0.52 -12.96 12.21
CA TYR A 304 0.31 -12.16 11.01
C TYR A 304 -1.11 -12.31 10.46
N ALA A 305 -1.47 -11.44 9.52
CA ALA A 305 -2.68 -11.58 8.72
C ALA A 305 -2.41 -11.14 7.28
N VAL A 306 -3.05 -11.79 6.31
CA VAL A 306 -3.04 -11.39 4.89
C VAL A 306 -4.47 -11.11 4.49
N LEU A 307 -4.74 -9.89 4.05
CA LEU A 307 -6.09 -9.36 3.89
C LEU A 307 -6.27 -8.72 2.52
N GLU A 308 -7.22 -9.24 1.76
CA GLU A 308 -7.73 -8.59 0.56
C GLU A 308 -9.15 -8.05 0.83
N HIS A 309 -9.38 -6.81 0.43
CA HIS A 309 -10.54 -6.02 0.87
C HIS A 309 -11.66 -5.93 -0.17
N ASP A 310 -11.33 -5.94 -1.46
CA ASP A 310 -12.27 -5.54 -2.52
C ASP A 310 -13.26 -6.63 -2.95
N PHE A 311 -12.91 -7.91 -2.82
CA PHE A 311 -13.69 -9.00 -3.40
C PHE A 311 -14.95 -9.39 -2.60
N SER A 312 -15.08 -8.99 -1.33
CA SER A 312 -16.17 -9.43 -0.45
C SER A 312 -17.34 -8.44 -0.32
N ILE A 313 -17.20 -7.20 -0.82
CA ILE A 313 -18.19 -6.13 -0.58
C ILE A 313 -19.25 -6.11 -1.67
N THR A 314 -20.39 -6.74 -1.38
CA THR A 314 -21.58 -6.77 -2.26
C THR A 314 -22.73 -5.92 -1.74
N LYS A 315 -22.82 -5.74 -0.42
CA LYS A 315 -23.84 -4.92 0.26
C LYS A 315 -23.25 -4.30 1.51
N VAL A 316 -23.52 -3.02 1.74
CA VAL A 316 -23.06 -2.27 2.91
C VAL A 316 -24.26 -1.88 3.77
N GLN A 317 -24.16 -2.14 5.07
CA GLN A 317 -25.07 -1.64 6.09
C GLN A 317 -24.44 -0.43 6.80
N VAL A 318 -25.26 0.52 7.22
CA VAL A 318 -24.82 1.73 7.91
C VAL A 318 -25.43 1.76 9.31
N GLN A 319 -24.57 1.74 10.32
CA GLN A 319 -24.93 1.92 11.72
C GLN A 319 -24.49 3.31 12.16
N ARG A 320 -25.47 4.20 12.29
CA ARG A 320 -25.21 5.58 12.71
C ARG A 320 -24.83 5.63 14.18
N ASP A 321 -24.06 6.65 14.54
CA ASP A 321 -23.74 6.99 15.94
C ASP A 321 -23.13 5.81 16.73
N THR A 322 -22.45 4.91 16.03
CA THR A 322 -21.95 3.64 16.56
C THR A 322 -20.44 3.56 16.38
N PRO A 323 -19.66 3.33 17.47
CA PRO A 323 -20.08 3.10 18.86
C PRO A 323 -20.36 4.40 19.66
N SER A 324 -20.32 5.57 19.03
CA SER A 324 -20.53 6.86 19.69
C SER A 324 -21.05 7.89 18.69
N LEU A 325 -21.61 9.00 19.15
CA LEU A 325 -22.14 10.10 18.32
C LEU A 325 -21.15 10.69 17.29
N ILE A 326 -19.83 10.61 17.54
CA ILE A 326 -18.80 11.07 16.59
C ILE A 326 -18.33 9.99 15.60
N GLN A 327 -19.01 8.84 15.57
CA GLN A 327 -18.65 7.67 14.78
C GLN A 327 -19.85 7.11 14.01
N ASN A 328 -19.60 6.65 12.79
CA ASN A 328 -20.53 5.80 12.04
C ASN A 328 -19.82 4.51 11.67
N THR A 329 -20.53 3.39 11.66
CA THR A 329 -19.98 2.08 11.27
C THR A 329 -20.60 1.62 9.96
N LEU A 330 -19.75 1.26 9.01
CA LEU A 330 -20.12 0.55 7.80
C LEU A 330 -19.84 -0.93 8.01
N SER A 331 -20.75 -1.83 7.67
CA SER A 331 -20.53 -3.27 7.80
C SER A 331 -21.03 -4.07 6.61
N TRP A 332 -20.40 -5.22 6.36
CA TRP A 332 -20.78 -6.18 5.33
C TRP A 332 -20.50 -7.61 5.83
N SER A 333 -20.71 -8.62 4.99
CA SER A 333 -20.50 -10.04 5.38
C SER A 333 -21.27 -10.45 6.65
N HIS A 334 -22.55 -10.07 6.77
CA HIS A 334 -23.37 -10.28 7.97
C HIS A 334 -22.77 -9.67 9.26
N GLY A 335 -21.96 -8.61 9.15
CA GLY A 335 -21.34 -7.91 10.28
C GLY A 335 -19.94 -8.43 10.66
N GLY A 336 -19.41 -9.43 9.95
CA GLY A 336 -18.05 -9.95 10.19
C GLY A 336 -16.93 -8.98 9.79
N ASP A 337 -17.22 -8.11 8.82
CA ASP A 337 -16.31 -7.05 8.37
C ASP A 337 -16.95 -5.68 8.57
N GLN A 338 -16.20 -4.73 9.12
CA GLN A 338 -16.70 -3.39 9.37
C GLN A 338 -15.62 -2.31 9.26
N VAL A 339 -16.01 -1.11 8.83
CA VAL A 339 -15.18 0.10 8.89
C VAL A 339 -15.86 1.12 9.79
N ARG A 340 -15.18 1.51 10.86
CA ARG A 340 -15.60 2.61 11.73
C ARG A 340 -15.03 3.92 11.21
N LEU A 341 -15.89 4.91 11.03
CA LEU A 341 -15.59 6.25 10.56
C LEU A 341 -15.70 7.24 11.72
N ARG A 342 -14.58 7.64 12.31
CA ARG A 342 -14.56 8.59 13.43
C ARG A 342 -14.15 9.98 13.00
N VAL A 343 -14.99 10.98 13.21
CA VAL A 343 -14.65 12.39 12.94
C VAL A 343 -13.66 12.88 14.01
N LYS A 344 -12.56 13.51 13.57
CA LYS A 344 -11.57 14.12 14.47
C LYS A 344 -10.90 15.35 13.86
N PHE A 345 -10.46 16.26 14.71
CA PHE A 345 -9.53 17.33 14.35
C PHE A 345 -8.12 16.78 14.13
N SER A 346 -7.40 17.31 13.14
CA SER A 346 -6.06 16.86 12.79
C SER A 346 -4.97 17.26 13.79
N GLY A 347 -5.06 18.46 14.37
CA GLY A 347 -4.07 18.99 15.32
C GLY A 347 -4.35 18.65 16.79
N GLY A 348 -5.46 17.98 17.12
CA GLY A 348 -5.83 17.73 18.52
C GLY A 348 -6.38 18.96 19.24
N GLN A 349 -6.52 18.90 20.57
CA GLN A 349 -7.27 19.89 21.39
C GLN A 349 -6.55 21.19 21.64
N SER A 350 -5.23 21.15 21.76
CA SER A 350 -4.42 22.32 22.08
C SER A 350 -4.25 23.32 20.94
N HIS A 351 -4.74 23.02 19.73
CA HIS A 351 -4.49 23.83 18.52
C HIS A 351 -5.73 24.56 18.00
N GLY A 352 -6.83 24.61 18.76
CA GLY A 352 -8.07 25.27 18.32
C GLY A 352 -8.68 24.62 17.07
N TRP A 353 -9.27 25.45 16.18
CA TRP A 353 -9.82 24.95 14.92
C TRP A 353 -8.70 24.50 13.97
N THR A 354 -8.69 23.21 13.65
CA THR A 354 -7.79 22.62 12.65
C THR A 354 -8.59 21.86 11.60
N SER A 355 -7.92 21.42 10.52
CA SER A 355 -8.59 20.60 9.50
C SER A 355 -9.19 19.33 10.11
N ILE A 356 -10.39 18.97 9.66
CA ILE A 356 -11.14 17.81 10.16
C ILE A 356 -10.89 16.62 9.21
N LYS A 357 -10.67 15.44 9.80
CA LYS A 357 -10.39 14.19 9.11
C LYS A 357 -11.26 13.07 9.67
N LEU A 358 -11.45 12.01 8.89
CA LEU A 358 -11.98 10.75 9.37
C LEU A 358 -10.84 9.83 9.76
N ALA A 359 -10.84 9.35 11.00
CA ALA A 359 -10.08 8.19 11.41
C ALA A 359 -10.87 6.93 11.05
N CYS A 360 -10.35 6.15 10.12
CA CYS A 360 -11.00 4.94 9.64
C CYS A 360 -10.31 3.70 10.25
N ALA A 361 -11.10 2.83 10.87
CA ALA A 361 -10.62 1.59 11.46
C ALA A 361 -11.39 0.41 10.89
N TYR A 362 -10.71 -0.47 10.16
CA TYR A 362 -11.27 -1.70 9.63
C TYR A 362 -11.12 -2.82 10.65
N THR A 363 -12.22 -3.51 10.94
CA THR A 363 -12.24 -4.72 11.75
C THR A 363 -12.62 -5.91 10.86
N PHE A 364 -11.88 -7.00 11.00
CA PHE A 364 -12.08 -8.25 10.27
C PHE A 364 -12.23 -9.45 11.21
N ALA A 365 -12.55 -10.62 10.67
CA ALA A 365 -12.73 -11.86 11.41
C ALA A 365 -11.41 -12.32 12.07
N LYS A 366 -11.42 -12.65 13.38
CA LYS A 366 -10.20 -12.95 14.16
C LYS A 366 -9.45 -14.18 13.64
N GLU A 367 -10.16 -15.09 12.98
CA GLU A 367 -9.66 -16.33 12.40
C GLU A 367 -8.67 -16.07 11.26
N ARG A 368 -8.68 -14.86 10.69
CA ARG A 368 -7.70 -14.43 9.68
C ARG A 368 -6.33 -14.10 10.27
N ILE A 369 -6.21 -14.01 11.61
CA ILE A 369 -4.93 -13.85 12.30
C ILE A 369 -4.31 -15.24 12.50
N ARG A 370 -3.16 -15.45 11.88
CA ARG A 370 -2.40 -16.70 11.92
C ARG A 370 -1.19 -16.54 12.85
N SER A 371 -0.79 -17.63 13.50
CA SER A 371 0.48 -17.69 14.23
C SER A 371 1.58 -18.22 13.32
N ASN A 372 2.82 -17.79 13.54
CA ASN A 372 3.97 -18.50 12.99
C ASN A 372 4.07 -19.86 13.68
N VAL A 373 4.06 -20.94 12.89
CA VAL A 373 4.22 -22.33 13.37
C VAL A 373 5.69 -22.62 13.59
#